data_AF-G7YPA0-F1
#
_entry.id   AF-G7YPA0-F1
#
_cell.length_a   1.000
_cell.length_b   1.000
_cell.length_c   1.000
_cell.angle_alpha   90.00
_cell.angle_beta   90.00
_cell.angle_gamma   90.00
#
_symmetry.space_group_name_H-M   'P 1'
#
loop_
_entity.id
_entity.type
_entity.pdbx_description
1 polymer ?
#
loop_
_entity_poly.entity_id
_entity_poly.type
_entity_poly.pdbx_seq_one_letter_code
_entity_poly.pdbx_strand_id
1 'polypeptide(L)' 'MSLDEAKQILNVRDINDAEALRKNYDHLFSVNAKEKGGSLYLQSKVFRAKERIDEELQFEQATKNTASKNQDAS' A
#
# COMPACT_ATOMS: atom_id res chain seq x y z
N MET A 1 -9.30 -4.75 -4.78
CA MET A 1 -9.95 -3.69 -3.96
C MET A 1 -9.62 -2.36 -4.59
N SER A 2 -10.43 -1.32 -4.36
CA SER A 2 -10.09 0.03 -4.81
C SER A 2 -8.91 0.58 -4.00
N LEU A 3 -8.25 1.63 -4.51
CA LEU A 3 -7.21 2.32 -3.76
C LEU A 3 -7.77 2.93 -2.46
N ASP A 4 -8.97 3.51 -2.52
CA ASP A 4 -9.63 4.08 -1.33
C ASP A 4 -9.94 3.04 -0.26
N GLU A 5 -10.41 1.84 -0.65
CA GLU A 5 -10.62 0.73 0.29
C GLU A 5 -9.29 0.30 0.92
N ALA A 6 -8.22 0.20 0.13
CA ALA A 6 -6.90 -0.14 0.65
C ALA A 6 -6.36 0.89 1.65
N LYS A 7 -6.55 2.18 1.35
CA LYS A 7 -6.20 3.30 2.23
C LYS A 7 -6.98 3.26 3.55
N GLN A 8 -8.27 2.94 3.49
CA GLN A 8 -9.10 2.75 4.69
C GLN A 8 -8.66 1.55 5.52
N ILE A 9 -8.40 0.40 4.89
CA ILE A 9 -7.94 -0.82 5.58
C ILE A 9 -6.62 -0.57 6.31
N LEU A 10 -5.67 0.13 5.68
CA LEU A 10 -4.37 0.44 6.28
C LEU A 10 -4.34 1.75 7.08
N ASN A 11 -5.49 2.42 7.23
CA ASN A 11 -5.61 3.70 7.92
C ASN A 11 -4.55 4.73 7.47
N VAL A 12 -4.37 4.87 6.16
CA VAL A 12 -3.42 5.81 5.55
C VAL A 12 -4.16 6.85 4.72
N ARG A 13 -3.76 8.13 4.85
CA ARG A 13 -4.33 9.24 4.06
C ARG A 13 -3.52 9.54 2.82
N ASP A 14 -2.20 9.51 2.94
CA ASP A 14 -1.25 9.65 1.85
C ASP A 14 -0.50 8.32 1.69
N ILE A 15 -0.47 7.80 0.46
CA ILE A 15 0.24 6.56 0.14
C ILE A 15 1.75 6.79 -0.02
N ASN A 16 2.17 8.05 -0.19
CA ASN A 16 3.58 8.44 -0.27
C ASN A 16 4.23 8.62 1.11
N ASP A 17 3.44 8.61 2.19
CA ASP A 17 3.98 8.54 3.55
C ASP A 17 4.41 7.10 3.87
N ALA A 18 5.64 6.77 3.45
CA ALA A 18 6.22 5.44 3.59
C ALA A 18 6.36 5.00 5.06
N GLU A 19 6.51 5.94 5.99
CA GLU A 19 6.61 5.61 7.42
C GLU A 19 5.24 5.20 7.97
N ALA A 20 4.20 6.00 7.72
CA ALA A 20 2.84 5.68 8.15
C ALA A 20 2.35 4.37 7.51
N LEU A 21 2.61 4.18 6.21
CA LEU A 21 2.24 2.95 5.51
C LEU A 21 2.90 1.72 6.12
N ARG A 22 4.22 1.76 6.35
CA ARG A 22 4.96 0.64 6.96
C ARG A 22 4.45 0.35 8.37
N LYS A 23 4.38 1.38 9.22
CA LYS A 23 3.97 1.22 10.63
C LYS A 23 2.56 0.64 10.76
N ASN A 24 1.61 1.15 9.97
CA ASN A 24 0.24 0.69 10.03
C ASN A 24 0.11 -0.73 9.47
N TYR A 25 0.78 -1.04 8.35
CA TYR A 25 0.80 -2.38 7.78
C TYR A 25 1.36 -3.40 8.79
N ASP A 26 2.55 -3.15 9.34
CA ASP A 26 3.20 -4.09 10.27
C ASP A 26 2.33 -4.33 11.50
N HIS A 27 1.75 -3.28 12.06
CA HIS A 27 0.83 -3.39 13.19
C HIS A 27 -0.41 -4.23 12.84
N LEU A 28 -1.14 -3.84 11.79
CA LEU A 28 -2.39 -4.50 11.38
C LEU A 28 -2.16 -5.95 10.94
N PHE A 29 -1.08 -6.23 10.23
CA PHE A 29 -0.75 -7.57 9.79
C PHE A 29 -0.40 -8.48 10.98
N SER A 30 0.35 -7.93 11.95
CA SER A 30 0.77 -8.67 13.15
C SER A 30 -0.41 -8.98 14.08
N VAL A 31 -1.26 -8.01 14.39
CA VAL A 31 -2.39 -8.23 15.32
C VAL A 31 -3.48 -9.13 14.75
N ASN A 32 -3.57 -9.25 13.41
CA ASN A 32 -4.52 -10.15 12.74
C ASN A 32 -3.96 -11.56 12.49
N ALA A 33 -2.72 -11.85 12.89
CA ALA A 33 -2.13 -13.18 12.76
C ALA A 33 -2.92 -14.22 13.59
N LYS A 34 -3.08 -15.45 13.06
CA LYS A 34 -3.83 -16.52 13.73
C LYS A 34 -3.27 -16.84 15.11
N GLU A 35 -1.95 -16.78 15.23
CA GLU A 35 -1.18 -17.06 16.46
C GLU A 35 -1.48 -16.04 17.57
N LYS A 36 -1.99 -14.85 17.21
CA LYS A 36 -2.44 -13.80 18.14
C LYS A 36 -3.96 -13.75 18.31
N GLY A 37 -4.67 -14.79 17.86
CA GLY A 37 -6.13 -14.86 17.92
C GLY A 37 -6.84 -14.10 16.80
N GLY A 38 -6.11 -13.64 15.78
CA GLY A 38 -6.69 -13.01 14.60
C GLY A 38 -7.27 -14.01 13.60
N SER A 39 -7.76 -13.50 12.47
CA SER A 39 -8.33 -14.34 11.40
C SER A 39 -7.51 -14.22 10.11
N LEU A 40 -7.36 -15.36 9.42
CA LEU A 40 -6.70 -15.39 8.11
C LEU A 40 -7.38 -14.44 7.12
N TYR A 41 -8.70 -14.32 7.19
CA TYR A 41 -9.45 -13.45 6.31
C TYR A 41 -9.07 -11.99 6.49
N LEU A 42 -9.03 -11.49 7.74
CA LEU A 42 -8.65 -10.11 8.02
C LEU A 42 -7.18 -9.85 7.73
N GLN A 43 -6.29 -10.77 8.10
CA GLN A 43 -4.87 -10.66 7.75
C GLN A 43 -4.66 -10.63 6.22
N SER A 44 -5.40 -11.46 5.47
CA SER A 44 -5.37 -11.45 4.01
C SER A 44 -5.88 -10.14 3.43
N LYS A 45 -6.90 -9.52 4.04
CA LYS A 45 -7.38 -8.19 3.62
C LYS A 45 -6.32 -7.10 3.83
N VAL A 46 -5.61 -7.12 4.95
CA VAL A 46 -4.48 -6.20 5.21
C VAL A 46 -3.37 -6.40 4.19
N PHE A 47 -3.02 -7.66 3.88
CA PHE A 47 -2.03 -7.98 2.85
C PHE A 47 -2.42 -7.45 1.47
N ARG A 48 -3.65 -7.72 1.03
CA ARG A 48 -4.17 -7.28 -0.27
C ARG A 48 -4.27 -5.76 -0.38
N ALA A 49 -4.51 -5.06 0.72
CA ALA A 49 -4.48 -3.60 0.76
C ALA A 49 -3.07 -3.06 0.52
N LYS A 50 -2.04 -3.69 1.11
CA LYS A 50 -0.65 -3.30 0.88
C LYS A 50 -0.23 -3.53 -0.56
N GLU A 51 -0.56 -4.68 -1.14
CA GLU A 51 -0.30 -4.98 -2.56
C GLU A 51 -0.90 -3.91 -3.47
N ARG A 52 -2.18 -3.53 -3.26
CA ARG A 52 -2.83 -2.50 -4.08
C ARG A 52 -2.16 -1.14 -3.97
N ILE A 53 -1.69 -0.74 -2.79
CA ILE A 53 -0.95 0.53 -2.63
C ILE A 53 0.41 0.46 -3.31
N ASP A 54 1.12 -0.67 -3.20
CA ASP A 54 2.42 -0.85 -3.86
C ASP A 54 2.31 -0.80 -5.38
N GLU A 55 1.26 -1.37 -5.95
CA GLU A 55 0.94 -1.24 -7.38
C GLU A 55 0.75 0.23 -7.80
N GLU A 56 0.05 1.03 -6.99
CA GLU A 56 -0.14 2.47 -7.26
C GLU A 56 1.20 3.22 -7.25
N LEU A 57 2.01 2.99 -6.22
CA LEU A 57 3.32 3.66 -6.08
C LEU A 57 4.25 3.29 -7.25
N GLN A 58 4.23 2.04 -7.69
CA GLN A 58 4.97 1.61 -8.88
C GLN A 58 4.47 2.29 -10.14
N PHE A 59 3.15 2.42 -10.31
CA PHE A 59 2.55 3.13 -11.43
C PHE A 59 2.93 4.62 -11.43
N GLU A 60 2.86 5.30 -10.29
CA GLU A 60 3.32 6.69 -10.14
C GLU A 60 4.81 6.85 -10.47
N GLN A 61 5.66 5.91 -10.07
CA GLN A 61 7.08 5.96 -10.37
C GLN A 61 7.35 5.74 -11.87
N ALA A 62 6.65 4.81 -12.51
CA ALA A 62 6.78 4.53 -13.93
C ALA A 62 6.33 5.72 -14.80
N THR A 63 5.24 6.39 -14.41
CA THR A 63 4.74 7.58 -15.10
C THR A 63 5.70 8.77 -14.96
N LYS A 64 6.25 9.02 -13.76
CA LYS A 64 7.28 10.05 -13.53
C LYS A 64 8.55 9.80 -14.37
N ASN A 65 9.01 8.56 -14.44
CA ASN A 65 10.18 8.20 -15.24
C ASN A 65 9.95 8.39 -16.74
N THR A 66 8.74 8.11 -17.23
CA THR A 66 8.38 8.29 -18.64
C THR A 66 8.28 9.77 -19.00
N ALA A 67 7.70 10.60 -18.12
CA ALA A 67 7.61 12.05 -18.32
C ALA A 67 8.99 12.73 -18.35
N SER A 68 9.92 12.30 -17.48
CA SER A 68 11.27 12.87 -17.42
C SER A 68 12.09 12.55 -18.68
N LYS A 69 11.98 11.33 -19.23
CA LYS A 69 12.66 10.95 -20.48
C LYS A 69 12.21 11.74 -21.71
N ASN A 70 10.96 12.20 -21.74
CA ASN A 70 10.43 12.95 -22.88
C ASN A 70 10.87 14.43 -22.86
N GLN A 71 11.30 14.97 -21.71
CA GLN A 71 11.78 16.35 -21.59
C GLN A 71 13.26 16.49 -21.99
N ASP A 72 14.09 15.46 -21.79
CA ASP A 72 15.50 15.46 -22.19
C ASP A 72 15.71 15.21 -23.70
N ALA A 73 14.66 14.79 -24.42
CA ALA A 73 14.70 14.46 -25.84
C ALA A 73 14.19 15.59 -26.76
N SER A 74 13.91 16.78 -26.23
CA SER A 74 13.44 17.97 -26.97
C SER A 74 14.44 19.11 -26.88
#